data_AF-A0A1Y1LBP3-F1
#
_entry.id   AF-A0A1Y1LBP3-F1
#
_cell.length_a   1.000
_cell.length_b   1.000
_cell.length_c   1.000
_cell.angle_alpha   90.00
_cell.angle_beta   90.00
_cell.angle_gamma   90.00
#
_symmetry.space_group_name_H-M   'P 1'
#
loop_
_entity.id
_entity.type
_entity.pdbx_description
1 polymer ?
#
loop_
_entity_poly.entity_id
_entity_poly.type
_entity_poly.pdbx_seq_one_letter_code
_entity_poly.pdbx_strand_id
1 'polypeptide(L)'
;QHADGFDLDAIHAGKGIKIEDAEKVKLALSKIREKRWALFVARAVDRYETWWRVIQGQNNLTEDMMAEPASDLYANFPILCRDPRGLGQDMLPPLDVLMVFHSHMLNPRAFLEDSIRSSIKGLWQDGMPWPLINEAIDTNFDYSVSDACRNRWTQATGRCWANTDEPMVKILNCPHCQVPNNIPWTTCG
;
A
#
# COMPACT_ATOMS: atom_id res chain seq x y z
N GLN A 1 -24.48 -14.91 -6.46
CA GLN A 1 -24.65 -15.11 -7.92
C GLN A 1 -23.90 -13.95 -8.57
N HIS A 2 -22.76 -14.06 -9.24
CA HIS A 2 -22.09 -15.14 -9.96
C HIS A 2 -20.60 -15.09 -9.59
N ALA A 3 -20.08 -16.19 -9.03
CA ALA A 3 -18.65 -16.48 -9.13
C ALA A 3 -18.52 -17.30 -10.42
N ASP A 4 -18.17 -16.64 -11.53
CA ASP A 4 -17.73 -17.35 -12.72
C ASP A 4 -16.31 -17.86 -12.46
N GLY A 5 -16.25 -18.93 -11.67
CA GLY A 5 -15.10 -19.81 -11.63
C GLY A 5 -14.92 -20.36 -13.04
N PHE A 6 -13.84 -19.95 -13.69
CA PHE A 6 -13.43 -20.50 -14.97
C PHE A 6 -13.01 -21.96 -14.71
N ASP A 7 -13.96 -22.87 -14.88
CA ASP A 7 -13.79 -24.30 -14.67
C ASP A 7 -12.83 -24.88 -15.72
N LEU A 8 -11.59 -25.15 -15.29
CA LEU A 8 -10.49 -25.65 -16.13
C LEU A 8 -10.73 -27.09 -16.61
N ASP A 9 -11.64 -27.84 -15.99
CA ASP A 9 -11.89 -29.23 -16.36
C ASP A 9 -12.82 -29.34 -17.58
N ALA A 10 -13.63 -28.30 -17.84
CA ALA A 10 -14.54 -28.26 -18.98
C ALA A 10 -13.83 -28.08 -20.34
N ILE A 11 -12.63 -27.50 -20.36
CA ILE A 11 -11.86 -27.28 -21.61
C ILE A 11 -11.21 -28.59 -22.11
N HIS A 12 -11.01 -29.58 -21.23
CA HIS A 12 -10.33 -30.83 -21.57
C HIS A 12 -11.21 -31.82 -22.35
N ALA A 13 -12.54 -31.66 -22.36
CA ALA A 13 -13.45 -32.69 -22.87
C ALA A 13 -13.91 -32.52 -24.34
N GLY A 14 -13.55 -31.43 -25.03
CA GLY A 14 -14.24 -31.05 -26.27
C GLY A 14 -13.47 -31.15 -27.60
N LYS A 15 -12.16 -30.94 -27.63
CA LYS A 15 -11.38 -30.88 -28.87
C LYS A 15 -9.92 -31.13 -28.54
N GLY A 16 -9.26 -32.01 -29.29
CA GLY A 16 -7.83 -32.27 -29.14
C GLY A 16 -7.00 -31.00 -29.34
N ILE A 17 -6.72 -30.30 -28.24
CA ILE A 17 -5.74 -29.22 -28.20
C ILE A 17 -4.38 -29.91 -28.30
N LYS A 18 -3.61 -29.60 -29.34
CA LYS A 18 -2.24 -30.09 -29.46
C LYS A 18 -1.45 -29.57 -28.25
N ILE A 19 -0.58 -30.40 -27.67
CA ILE A 19 0.20 -30.08 -26.46
C ILE A 19 0.91 -28.72 -26.59
N GLU A 20 1.42 -28.40 -27.80
CA GLU A 20 2.04 -27.10 -28.13
C GLU A 20 1.11 -25.88 -27.96
N ASP A 21 -0.20 -26.03 -28.20
CA ASP A 21 -1.18 -24.97 -28.03
C ASP A 21 -1.55 -24.81 -26.55
N ALA A 22 -1.58 -25.89 -25.77
CA ALA A 22 -1.76 -25.83 -24.32
C ALA A 22 -0.59 -25.12 -23.61
N GLU A 23 0.64 -25.37 -24.05
CA GLU A 23 1.83 -24.67 -23.52
C GLU A 23 1.82 -23.17 -23.85
N LYS A 24 1.44 -22.80 -25.07
CA LYS A 24 1.26 -21.38 -25.46
C LYS A 24 0.19 -20.70 -24.62
N VAL A 25 -0.94 -21.37 -24.36
CA VAL A 25 -2.00 -20.85 -23.49
C VAL A 25 -1.50 -20.65 -22.06
N LYS A 26 -0.80 -21.65 -21.49
CA LYS A 26 -0.22 -21.55 -20.15
C LYS A 26 0.78 -20.40 -20.04
N LEU A 27 1.63 -20.22 -21.06
CA LEU A 27 2.58 -19.12 -21.13
C LEU A 27 1.87 -17.77 -21.20
N ALA A 28 0.81 -17.64 -22.02
CA ALA A 28 0.03 -16.43 -22.13
C ALA A 28 -0.65 -16.07 -20.80
N LEU A 29 -1.26 -17.05 -20.12
CA LEU A 29 -1.87 -16.86 -18.80
C LEU A 29 -0.84 -16.45 -17.74
N SER A 30 0.36 -17.04 -17.78
CA SER A 30 1.45 -16.64 -16.88
C SER A 30 1.85 -15.18 -17.08
N LYS A 31 1.99 -14.73 -18.33
CA LYS A 31 2.31 -13.33 -18.65
C LYS A 31 1.20 -12.37 -18.21
N ILE A 32 -0.06 -12.75 -18.37
CA ILE A 32 -1.20 -11.93 -17.90
C ILE A 32 -1.17 -11.80 -16.38
N ARG A 33 -0.93 -12.91 -15.66
CA ARG A 33 -0.83 -12.91 -14.20
C ARG A 33 0.31 -12.04 -13.71
N GLU A 34 1.48 -12.13 -14.34
CA GLU A 34 2.64 -11.29 -14.01
C GLU A 34 2.34 -9.80 -14.22
N LYS A 35 1.70 -9.43 -15.34
CA LYS A 35 1.26 -8.05 -15.59
C LYS A 35 0.26 -7.55 -14.54
N ARG A 36 -0.74 -8.36 -14.20
CA ARG A 36 -1.74 -8.02 -13.17
C ARG A 36 -1.10 -7.85 -11.80
N TRP A 37 -0.13 -8.72 -11.45
CA TRP A 37 0.60 -8.62 -10.20
C TRP A 37 1.46 -7.35 -10.15
N ALA A 38 2.20 -7.03 -11.21
CA ALA A 38 2.96 -5.79 -11.30
C ALA A 38 2.06 -4.55 -11.11
N LEU A 39 0.88 -4.55 -11.72
CA LEU A 39 -0.12 -3.49 -11.56
C LEU A 39 -0.60 -3.36 -10.10
N PHE A 40 -0.93 -4.49 -9.49
CA PHE A 40 -1.40 -4.56 -8.11
C PHE A 40 -0.35 -3.98 -7.14
N VAL A 41 0.91 -4.39 -7.29
CA VAL A 41 2.03 -3.91 -6.47
C VAL A 41 2.27 -2.42 -6.69
N ALA A 42 2.26 -1.94 -7.94
CA ALA A 42 2.43 -0.52 -8.24
C ALA A 42 1.34 0.35 -7.58
N ARG A 43 0.09 -0.13 -7.61
CA ARG A 43 -1.03 0.52 -6.89
C ARG A 43 -0.85 0.47 -5.38
N ALA A 44 -0.41 -0.66 -4.83
CA ALA A 44 -0.19 -0.79 -3.39
C ALA A 44 0.84 0.24 -2.89
N VAL A 45 1.92 0.46 -3.63
CA VAL A 45 2.93 1.48 -3.31
C VAL A 45 2.35 2.90 -3.37
N ASP A 46 1.57 3.21 -4.41
CA ASP A 46 0.93 4.52 -4.55
C ASP A 46 -0.12 4.81 -3.45
N ARG A 47 -0.85 3.77 -3.03
CA ARG A 47 -1.79 3.82 -1.91
C ARG A 47 -1.04 4.00 -0.59
N TYR A 48 0.08 3.31 -0.40
CA TYR A 48 0.98 3.47 0.73
C TYR A 48 1.53 4.90 0.83
N GLU A 49 2.00 5.50 -0.27
CA GLU A 49 2.45 6.89 -0.27
C GLU A 49 1.34 7.87 0.15
N THR A 50 0.11 7.62 -0.29
CA THR A 50 -1.05 8.45 0.06
C THR A 50 -1.37 8.33 1.54
N TRP A 51 -1.39 7.10 2.05
CA TRP A 51 -1.59 6.84 3.48
C TRP A 51 -0.47 7.45 4.32
N TRP A 52 0.78 7.32 3.89
CA TRP A 52 1.94 7.90 4.56
C TRP A 52 1.77 9.40 4.76
N ARG A 53 1.31 10.13 3.72
CA ARG A 53 0.99 11.58 3.79
C ARG A 53 -0.10 11.91 4.81
N VAL A 54 -1.10 11.05 4.97
CA VAL A 54 -2.21 11.25 5.91
C VAL A 54 -1.75 11.11 7.36
N ILE A 55 -0.82 10.20 7.63
CA ILE A 55 -0.32 9.93 8.99
C ILE A 55 0.89 10.79 9.38
N GLN A 56 1.37 11.68 8.49
CA GLN A 56 2.47 12.60 8.81
C GLN A 56 2.10 13.52 9.98
N GLY A 57 3.09 13.84 10.80
CA GLY A 57 2.92 14.85 11.84
C GLY A 57 2.70 16.25 11.24
N GLN A 58 2.19 17.17 12.06
CA GLN A 58 1.96 18.56 11.63
C GLN A 58 3.26 19.33 11.31
N ASN A 59 4.41 18.84 11.78
CA ASN A 59 5.70 19.53 11.70
C ASN A 59 6.70 18.75 10.86
N ASN A 60 6.49 18.66 9.55
CA ASN A 60 7.48 18.04 8.65
C ASN A 60 8.83 18.77 8.79
N LEU A 61 9.91 17.99 8.89
CA LEU A 61 11.24 18.55 9.03
C LEU A 61 11.63 19.29 7.74
N THR A 62 11.95 20.58 7.84
CA THR A 62 12.44 21.39 6.72
C THR A 62 13.95 21.57 6.79
N GLU A 63 14.56 21.99 5.68
CA GLU A 63 15.99 22.27 5.61
C GLU A 63 16.42 23.34 6.62
N ASP A 64 15.63 24.40 6.77
CA ASP A 64 15.88 25.47 7.76
C ASP A 64 15.92 24.92 9.19
N MET A 65 15.06 23.96 9.51
CA MET A 65 15.04 23.31 10.83
C MET A 65 16.24 22.39 11.07
N MET A 66 16.94 21.96 10.01
CA MET A 66 18.18 21.18 10.10
C MET A 66 19.43 22.07 10.16
N ALA A 67 19.32 23.35 9.80
CA ALA A 67 20.43 24.29 9.89
C ALA A 67 20.89 24.53 11.35
N GLU A 68 19.99 24.29 12.32
CA GLU A 68 20.30 24.30 13.75
C GLU A 68 20.49 22.85 14.25
N PRO A 69 21.72 22.41 14.58
CA PRO A 69 22.00 21.04 15.02
C PRO A 69 21.24 20.62 16.30
N ALA A 70 20.77 21.59 17.07
CA ALA A 70 20.05 21.40 18.33
C ALA A 70 18.53 21.39 18.16
N SER A 71 17.99 21.47 16.93
CA SER A 71 16.55 21.40 16.69
C SER A 71 15.95 20.15 17.29
N ASP A 72 14.98 20.32 18.19
CA ASP A 72 14.35 19.23 18.94
C ASP A 72 13.71 18.18 18.03
N LEU A 73 13.23 18.58 16.85
CA LEU A 73 12.61 17.67 15.88
C LEU A 73 13.61 16.71 15.23
N TYR A 74 14.89 17.08 15.15
CA TYR A 74 15.94 16.25 14.56
C TYR A 74 16.76 15.55 15.65
N ALA A 75 17.34 16.33 16.58
CA ALA A 75 18.24 15.80 17.61
C ALA A 75 17.54 14.83 18.58
N ASN A 76 16.28 15.12 18.94
CA ASN A 76 15.53 14.30 19.89
C ASN A 76 14.64 13.26 19.21
N PHE A 77 14.65 13.15 17.87
CA PHE A 77 13.83 12.15 17.17
C PHE A 77 14.13 10.71 17.61
N PRO A 78 15.40 10.27 17.73
CA PRO A 78 15.72 8.90 18.13
C PRO A 78 15.49 8.62 19.63
N ILE A 79 15.31 9.65 20.45
CA ILE A 79 15.12 9.50 21.91
C ILE A 79 13.73 8.93 22.18
N LEU A 80 13.61 7.85 22.95
CA LEU A 80 12.30 7.24 23.24
C LEU A 80 11.33 8.25 23.89
N CYS A 81 10.12 8.35 23.32
CA CYS A 81 9.00 9.07 23.90
C CYS A 81 8.26 8.17 24.89
N ARG A 82 7.74 8.74 25.99
CA ARG A 82 6.92 8.01 26.97
C ARG A 82 5.55 7.61 26.39
N ASP A 83 5.01 8.41 25.49
CA ASP A 83 3.72 8.18 24.82
C ASP A 83 3.90 8.32 23.31
N PRO A 84 4.48 7.30 22.65
CA PRO A 84 4.57 7.26 21.20
C PRO A 84 3.15 7.12 20.63
N ARG A 85 2.70 8.10 19.84
CA ARG A 85 1.44 8.01 19.11
C ARG A 85 1.61 7.11 17.88
N GLY A 86 1.70 5.80 18.09
CA GLY A 86 1.73 4.78 17.05
C GLY A 86 0.38 4.58 16.35
N LEU A 87 0.24 3.48 15.61
CA LEU A 87 -1.00 3.15 14.92
C LEU A 87 -2.04 2.56 15.88
N GLY A 88 -3.21 3.20 15.95
CA GLY A 88 -4.39 2.69 16.63
C GLY A 88 -5.19 1.70 15.77
N GLN A 89 -6.13 1.00 16.40
CA GLN A 89 -6.95 -0.03 15.75
C GLN A 89 -7.80 0.50 14.59
N ASP A 90 -8.28 1.75 14.69
CA ASP A 90 -9.06 2.42 13.64
C ASP A 90 -8.20 3.00 12.52
N MET A 91 -6.87 2.92 12.64
CA MET A 91 -5.90 3.47 11.69
C MET A 91 -5.17 2.40 10.88
N LEU A 92 -5.55 1.12 11.02
CA LEU A 92 -4.96 0.04 10.24
C LEU A 92 -5.28 0.23 8.74
N PRO A 93 -4.27 0.27 7.86
CA PRO A 93 -4.52 0.38 6.43
C PRO A 93 -4.90 -0.98 5.81
N PRO A 94 -5.39 -1.00 4.57
CA PRO A 94 -5.62 -2.23 3.81
C PRO A 94 -4.38 -3.13 3.74
N LEU A 95 -4.60 -4.44 3.57
CA LEU A 95 -3.54 -5.46 3.62
C LEU A 95 -2.39 -5.18 2.63
N ASP A 96 -2.68 -4.75 1.40
CA ASP A 96 -1.64 -4.46 0.41
C ASP A 96 -0.75 -3.28 0.83
N VAL A 97 -1.32 -2.28 1.50
CA VAL A 97 -0.58 -1.15 2.07
C VAL A 97 0.23 -1.58 3.30
N LEU A 98 -0.33 -2.46 4.14
CA LEU A 98 0.42 -3.09 5.25
C LEU A 98 1.65 -3.85 4.75
N MET A 99 1.53 -4.58 3.64
CA MET A 99 2.66 -5.33 3.07
C MET A 99 3.75 -4.40 2.52
N VAL A 100 3.38 -3.27 1.89
CA VAL A 100 4.36 -2.25 1.48
C VAL A 100 5.01 -1.59 2.71
N PHE A 101 4.23 -1.27 3.74
CA PHE A 101 4.75 -0.72 4.99
C PHE A 101 5.77 -1.68 5.63
N HIS A 102 5.44 -2.97 5.74
CA HIS A 102 6.37 -3.99 6.23
C HIS A 102 7.66 -4.01 5.41
N SER A 103 7.55 -4.02 4.08
CA SER A 103 8.70 -4.03 3.18
C SER A 103 9.58 -2.79 3.34
N HIS A 104 8.98 -1.61 3.56
CA HIS A 104 9.71 -0.38 3.81
C HIS A 104 10.50 -0.45 5.13
N MET A 105 9.91 -1.01 6.19
CA MET A 105 10.58 -1.20 7.48
C MET A 105 11.79 -2.15 7.41
N LEU A 106 11.85 -3.06 6.44
CA LEU A 106 13.00 -3.95 6.22
C LEU A 106 14.25 -3.18 5.74
N ASN A 107 14.11 -1.90 5.37
CA ASN A 107 15.24 -0.99 5.15
C ASN A 107 15.29 0.04 6.28
N PRO A 108 15.86 -0.30 7.45
CA PRO A 108 15.75 0.50 8.67
C PRO A 108 16.35 1.90 8.53
N ARG A 109 17.36 2.07 7.67
CA ARG A 109 17.95 3.39 7.41
C ARG A 109 16.98 4.29 6.64
N ALA A 110 16.45 3.82 5.52
CA ALA A 110 15.50 4.59 4.72
C ALA A 110 14.23 4.89 5.54
N PHE A 111 13.74 3.88 6.26
CA PHE A 111 12.57 4.03 7.13
C PHE A 111 12.78 5.08 8.24
N LEU A 112 13.96 5.13 8.87
CA LEU A 112 14.31 6.15 9.85
C LEU A 112 14.34 7.55 9.21
N GLU A 113 15.07 7.70 8.08
CA GLU A 113 15.21 8.99 7.39
C GLU A 113 13.83 9.56 6.99
N ASP A 114 12.94 8.72 6.46
CA ASP A 114 11.59 9.15 6.07
C ASP A 114 10.67 9.41 7.27
N SER A 115 10.82 8.65 8.36
CA SER A 115 10.08 8.88 9.62
C SER A 115 10.49 10.20 10.28
N ILE A 116 11.78 10.56 10.22
CA ILE A 116 12.30 11.86 10.66
C ILE A 116 11.70 12.98 9.81
N ARG A 117 11.78 12.88 8.47
CA ARG A 117 11.23 13.91 7.55
C ARG A 117 9.75 14.15 7.76
N SER A 118 9.01 13.08 8.03
CA SER A 118 7.55 13.11 8.21
C SER A 118 7.13 13.36 9.67
N SER A 119 8.09 13.51 10.59
CA SER A 119 7.88 13.67 12.03
C SER A 119 6.97 12.60 12.66
N ILE A 120 7.03 11.35 12.17
CA ILE A 120 6.19 10.22 12.63
C ILE A 120 6.97 9.37 13.65
N LYS A 121 7.35 9.99 14.76
CA LYS A 121 8.15 9.35 15.81
C LYS A 121 7.47 8.13 16.42
N GLY A 122 6.15 8.18 16.59
CA GLY A 122 5.37 7.06 17.14
C GLY A 122 5.48 5.80 16.29
N LEU A 123 5.38 5.94 14.96
CA LEU A 123 5.51 4.82 14.04
C LEU A 123 6.93 4.25 13.99
N TRP A 124 7.96 5.10 14.09
CA TRP A 124 9.36 4.64 14.21
C TRP A 124 9.59 3.86 15.50
N GLN A 125 9.09 4.37 16.63
CA GLN A 125 9.32 3.78 17.95
C GLN A 125 8.52 2.48 18.15
N ASP A 126 7.23 2.48 17.79
CA ASP A 126 6.33 1.33 18.00
C ASP A 126 6.46 0.30 16.88
N GLY A 127 6.89 0.73 15.69
CA GLY A 127 7.01 -0.11 14.52
C GLY A 127 5.67 -0.65 14.02
N MET A 128 5.69 -1.90 13.56
CA MET A 128 4.52 -2.58 13.03
C MET A 128 3.60 -3.01 14.20
N PRO A 129 2.31 -2.65 14.20
CA PRO A 129 1.38 -3.00 15.28
C PRO A 129 0.94 -4.47 15.19
N TRP A 130 1.87 -5.41 15.38
CA TRP A 130 1.62 -6.86 15.26
C TRP A 130 0.42 -7.37 16.06
N PRO A 131 0.17 -6.93 17.32
CA PRO A 131 -1.00 -7.36 18.06
C PRO A 131 -2.32 -7.01 17.34
N LEU A 132 -2.44 -5.76 16.87
CA LEU A 132 -3.63 -5.29 16.17
C LEU A 132 -3.81 -6.00 14.82
N ILE A 133 -2.72 -6.26 14.11
CA ILE A 133 -2.75 -7.00 12.84
C ILE A 133 -3.17 -8.45 13.07
N ASN A 134 -2.65 -9.09 14.11
CA ASN A 134 -3.03 -10.46 14.46
C ASN A 134 -4.52 -10.57 14.85
N GLU A 135 -5.06 -9.59 15.57
CA GLU A 135 -6.49 -9.53 15.89
C GLU A 135 -7.38 -9.31 14.64
N ALA A 136 -6.85 -8.67 13.60
CA ALA A 136 -7.55 -8.42 12.35
C ALA A 136 -7.49 -9.58 11.34
N ILE A 137 -6.70 -10.64 11.62
CA ILE A 137 -6.60 -11.82 10.76
C ILE A 137 -7.34 -12.98 11.43
N ASP A 138 -8.33 -13.53 10.73
CA ASP A 138 -9.11 -14.65 11.24
C ASP A 138 -8.42 -16.02 10.99
N THR A 139 -9.08 -17.11 11.38
CA THR A 139 -8.57 -18.47 11.17
C THR A 139 -8.51 -18.90 9.70
N ASN A 140 -9.21 -18.19 8.81
CA ASN A 140 -9.20 -18.44 7.37
C ASN A 140 -8.12 -17.62 6.65
N PHE A 141 -7.29 -16.87 7.40
CA PHE A 141 -6.31 -15.91 6.89
C PHE A 141 -6.95 -14.71 6.17
N ASP A 142 -8.22 -14.42 6.44
CA ASP A 142 -8.89 -13.24 5.93
C ASP A 142 -8.57 -12.03 6.80
N TYR A 143 -8.02 -10.99 6.17
CA TYR A 143 -7.77 -9.71 6.82
C TYR A 143 -9.05 -8.88 6.86
N SER A 144 -9.65 -8.77 8.05
CA SER A 144 -10.90 -8.05 8.27
C SER A 144 -10.78 -7.04 9.42
N VAL A 145 -11.17 -5.80 9.13
CA VAL A 145 -11.20 -4.70 10.12
C VAL A 145 -12.64 -4.21 10.31
N SER A 146 -12.86 -3.33 11.29
CA SER A 146 -14.16 -2.70 11.51
C SER A 146 -14.57 -1.77 10.35
N ASP A 147 -15.87 -1.57 10.16
CA ASP A 147 -16.38 -0.59 9.18
C ASP A 147 -15.90 0.83 9.48
N ALA A 148 -15.73 1.18 10.75
CA ALA A 148 -15.18 2.47 11.15
C ALA A 148 -13.76 2.68 10.62
N CYS A 149 -12.90 1.65 10.68
CA CYS A 149 -11.54 1.67 10.13
C CYS A 149 -11.56 1.85 8.60
N ARG A 150 -12.42 1.10 7.89
CA ARG A 150 -12.59 1.24 6.43
C ARG A 150 -13.05 2.64 6.04
N ASN A 151 -14.03 3.17 6.76
CA ASN A 151 -14.57 4.51 6.52
C ASN A 151 -13.53 5.58 6.80
N ARG A 152 -12.76 5.46 7.88
CA ARG A 152 -11.66 6.38 8.20
C ARG A 152 -10.62 6.37 7.09
N TRP A 153 -10.22 5.20 6.60
CA TRP A 153 -9.29 5.07 5.47
C TRP A 153 -9.80 5.86 4.25
N THR A 154 -11.04 5.60 3.82
CA THR A 154 -11.60 6.25 2.62
C THR A 154 -11.78 7.75 2.83
N GLN A 155 -12.19 8.20 4.01
CA GLN A 155 -12.30 9.63 4.32
C GLN A 155 -10.95 10.34 4.32
N ALA A 156 -9.92 9.72 4.89
CA ALA A 156 -8.63 10.35 5.05
C ALA A 156 -7.78 10.32 3.76
N THR A 157 -7.86 9.22 2.99
CA THR A 157 -7.05 9.04 1.78
C THR A 157 -7.79 9.40 0.48
N GLY A 158 -9.13 9.43 0.51
CA GLY A 158 -9.96 9.53 -0.70
C GLY A 158 -9.93 8.27 -1.57
N ARG A 159 -9.39 7.16 -1.08
CA ARG A 159 -9.16 5.93 -1.85
C ARG A 159 -10.11 4.80 -1.47
N CYS A 160 -10.34 3.89 -2.41
CA CYS A 160 -11.08 2.65 -2.19
C CYS A 160 -10.35 1.79 -1.16
N TRP A 161 -11.09 0.93 -0.43
CA TRP A 161 -10.49 0.00 0.54
C TRP A 161 -9.78 -1.16 -0.17
N ALA A 162 -10.38 -1.75 -1.20
CA ALA A 162 -9.75 -2.79 -2.00
C ALA A 162 -8.95 -2.18 -3.16
N ASN A 163 -7.75 -2.70 -3.39
CA ASN A 163 -6.87 -2.29 -4.50
C ASN A 163 -7.51 -2.55 -5.88
N THR A 164 -8.30 -3.61 -5.99
CA THR A 164 -9.00 -4.00 -7.22
C THR A 164 -10.04 -2.98 -7.67
N ASP A 165 -10.60 -2.25 -6.71
CA ASP A 165 -11.68 -1.29 -6.95
C ASP A 165 -11.15 0.09 -7.34
N GLU A 166 -9.81 0.27 -7.29
CA GLU A 166 -9.14 1.50 -7.71
C GLU A 166 -9.32 1.77 -9.22
N PRO A 167 -9.51 3.04 -9.61
CA PRO A 167 -9.60 3.44 -11.01
C PRO A 167 -8.39 2.99 -11.84
N MET A 168 -8.62 2.65 -13.10
CA MET A 168 -7.55 2.29 -14.06
C MET A 168 -6.68 3.48 -14.50
N VAL A 169 -6.96 4.67 -13.98
CA VAL A 169 -6.24 5.91 -14.26
C VAL A 169 -5.86 6.59 -12.95
N LYS A 170 -4.60 7.05 -12.86
CA LYS A 170 -4.10 7.92 -11.79
C LYS A 170 -4.02 9.35 -12.31
N ILE A 171 -4.43 10.31 -11.49
CA ILE A 171 -4.30 11.74 -11.80
C ILE A 171 -3.00 12.25 -11.19
N LEU A 172 -2.14 12.87 -12.00
CA LEU A 172 -0.94 13.58 -11.54
C LEU A 172 -0.98 15.05 -11.99
N ASN A 173 -0.76 15.96 -11.06
CA ASN A 173 -0.63 17.38 -11.39
C ASN A 173 0.79 17.66 -11.92
N CYS A 174 0.89 18.36 -13.04
CA CYS A 174 2.18 18.79 -13.56
C CYS A 174 2.89 19.70 -12.53
N PRO A 175 4.14 19.43 -12.13
CA PRO A 175 4.84 20.27 -11.16
C PRO A 175 5.08 21.70 -11.68
N HIS A 176 5.11 21.91 -13.00
CA HIS A 176 5.33 23.22 -13.60
C HIS A 176 4.04 24.05 -13.75
N CYS A 177 2.99 23.49 -14.37
CA CYS A 177 1.77 24.24 -14.69
C CYS A 177 0.53 23.84 -13.86
N GLN A 178 0.65 22.86 -12.96
CA GLN A 178 -0.42 22.35 -12.09
C GLN A 178 -1.64 21.75 -12.82
N VAL A 179 -1.58 21.60 -14.14
CA VAL A 179 -2.64 20.95 -14.92
C VAL A 179 -2.72 19.46 -14.56
N PRO A 180 -3.92 18.92 -14.27
CA PRO A 180 -4.11 17.50 -13.98
C PRO A 180 -3.95 16.65 -15.24
N ASN A 181 -3.12 15.61 -15.15
CA ASN A 181 -2.88 14.64 -16.22
C ASN A 181 -3.41 13.27 -15.83
N ASN A 182 -4.18 12.66 -16.73
CA ASN A 182 -4.72 11.31 -16.58
C ASN A 182 -3.73 10.28 -17.11
N ILE A 183 -3.16 9.47 -16.21
CA ILE A 183 -2.15 8.47 -16.53
C ILE A 183 -2.75 7.08 -16.33
N PRO A 184 -2.94 6.28 -17.39
CA PRO A 184 -3.44 4.92 -17.25
C PRO A 184 -2.38 4.05 -16.58
N TRP A 185 -2.82 3.17 -15.67
CA TRP A 185 -1.92 2.24 -14.97
C TRP A 185 -1.32 1.18 -15.91
N THR A 186 -1.99 0.89 -17.03
CA THR A 186 -1.51 0.01 -18.10
C THR A 186 -2.03 0.52 -19.44
N THR A 187 -1.22 0.40 -20.50
CA THR A 187 -1.64 0.67 -21.89
C THR A 187 -2.01 -0.60 -22.65
N CYS A 188 -1.87 -1.78 -22.02
CA CYS A 188 -2.24 -3.06 -22.60
C CYS A 188 -3.64 -3.47 -22.14
N GLY A 189 -4.56 -3.64 -23.09
CA GLY A 189 -5.84 -4.36 -22.92
C GLY A 189 -5.73 -5.83 -23.27
#